data_AF-Q03VP4-F1
#
_entry.id   AF-Q03VP4-F1
#
_cell.length_a   1.000
_cell.length_b   1.000
_cell.length_c   1.000
_cell.angle_alpha   90.00
_cell.angle_beta   90.00
_cell.angle_gamma   90.00
#
_symmetry.space_group_name_H-M   'P 1'
#
loop_
_entity.id
_entity.type
_entity.pdbx_description
1 polymer ?
#
loop_
_entity_poly.entity_id
_entity_poly.type
_entity_poly.pdbx_seq_one_letter_code
_entity_poly.pdbx_strand_id
1 'polypeptide(L)'
;MFVLNNARGESVDLNSENLFGNTPTGLGTVFTNTYSQYESYFKATKINIQQGQMQLNILFGDVESRSYQTFSQFSTFLSFQPLTLLYKTGVDTWHRDARLTSLTKTEIGGTTVLQTDKLFEQFTIEFINPWYNNKQGRYKTYNIDTGLSIYGSGFFNEQGDFNQNLILQSSGENASADSRPNLSGVTNNNINSTIVYDSDAITLNYTGTGSTEWYYGLAEAWANMSDSVLSFDKTYTISVDVKGTVPGVAFRVSNTFSPTTKISNDTWTRAVYTFSILNLSGDNLNKFYIRLNAMASSNTSGFVKGQTLRFRHFKLEEGNTATAYTSAPEDGVTDANMKYGFGFMGVAYDDENGNKPYVDEAQVDITSIE
;
A
#
# COMPACT_ATOMS: atom_id res chain seq x y z
N MET A 1 9.86 4.27 -37.85
CA MET A 1 9.14 5.34 -38.59
C MET A 1 8.75 6.44 -37.62
N PHE A 2 8.95 7.72 -38.00
CA PHE A 2 8.59 8.87 -37.15
C PHE A 2 7.31 9.54 -37.65
N VAL A 3 6.32 9.69 -36.76
CA VAL A 3 5.07 10.40 -37.04
C VAL A 3 4.90 11.48 -35.99
N LEU A 4 4.49 12.67 -36.39
CA LEU A 4 4.23 13.79 -35.50
C LEU A 4 2.72 14.00 -35.40
N ASN A 5 2.21 14.09 -34.18
CA ASN A 5 0.82 14.46 -33.91
C ASN A 5 0.77 15.85 -33.29
N ASN A 6 -0.24 16.63 -33.64
CA ASN A 6 -0.49 17.94 -33.03
C ASN A 6 -1.68 17.93 -32.06
N ALA A 7 -1.91 19.05 -31.38
CA ALA A 7 -3.00 19.18 -30.42
C ALA A 7 -4.42 19.08 -31.01
N ARG A 8 -4.56 19.16 -32.34
CA ARG A 8 -5.85 18.97 -33.04
C ARG A 8 -6.11 17.51 -33.42
N GLY A 9 -5.18 16.60 -33.11
CA GLY A 9 -5.25 15.20 -33.52
C GLY A 9 -4.89 14.96 -34.98
N GLU A 10 -4.32 15.96 -35.67
CA GLU A 10 -3.77 15.78 -37.00
C GLU A 10 -2.43 15.03 -36.88
N SER A 11 -2.07 14.27 -37.92
CA SER A 11 -0.85 13.47 -37.97
C SER A 11 -0.07 13.73 -39.24
N VAL A 12 1.26 13.80 -39.14
CA VAL A 12 2.17 13.94 -40.27
C VAL A 12 3.27 12.87 -40.17
N ASP A 13 3.42 12.07 -41.22
CA ASP A 13 4.53 11.11 -41.34
C ASP A 13 5.79 11.83 -41.84
N LEU A 14 6.84 11.82 -41.02
CA LEU A 14 8.13 12.42 -41.35
C LEU A 14 8.97 11.53 -42.26
N ASN A 15 8.48 10.35 -42.65
CA ASN A 15 9.17 9.42 -43.53
C ASN A 15 8.37 9.17 -44.82
N SER A 16 7.68 10.19 -45.34
CA SER A 16 6.87 10.10 -46.56
C SER A 16 7.57 10.67 -47.79
N GLU A 17 7.08 10.36 -48.99
CA GLU A 17 7.64 10.90 -50.25
C GLU A 17 7.53 12.44 -50.36
N ASN A 18 6.48 13.01 -49.74
CA ASN A 18 6.25 14.46 -49.73
C ASN A 18 6.99 15.15 -48.59
N LEU A 19 7.35 14.43 -47.54
CA LEU A 19 7.97 14.99 -46.34
C LEU A 19 8.93 13.97 -45.75
N PHE A 20 10.23 14.20 -45.94
CA PHE A 20 11.26 13.24 -45.58
C PHE A 20 12.28 13.85 -44.61
N GLY A 21 12.22 13.39 -43.37
CA GLY A 21 13.15 13.69 -42.29
C GLY A 21 14.33 12.74 -42.29
N ASN A 22 15.55 13.27 -42.36
CA ASN A 22 16.78 12.48 -42.28
C ASN A 22 17.71 12.98 -41.16
N THR A 23 18.66 12.11 -40.81
CA THR A 23 19.71 12.39 -39.80
C THR A 23 19.18 12.90 -38.44
N PRO A 24 18.19 12.23 -37.81
CA PRO A 24 17.71 12.65 -36.50
C PRO A 24 18.82 12.52 -35.45
N THR A 25 18.98 13.56 -34.63
CA THR A 25 19.90 13.60 -33.49
C THR A 25 19.13 13.84 -32.19
N GLY A 26 19.72 13.51 -31.04
CA GLY A 26 19.13 13.83 -29.74
C GLY A 26 17.92 12.96 -29.32
N LEU A 27 17.73 11.80 -29.95
CA LEU A 27 16.67 10.84 -29.60
C LEU A 27 16.90 10.16 -28.23
N GLY A 28 18.12 10.18 -27.71
CA GLY A 28 18.51 9.60 -26.44
C GLY A 28 18.09 10.44 -25.21
N THR A 29 18.71 10.13 -24.09
CA THR A 29 18.57 10.87 -22.83
C THR A 29 19.95 11.07 -22.21
N VAL A 30 20.14 12.17 -21.49
CA VAL A 30 21.40 12.48 -20.81
C VAL A 30 21.14 12.54 -19.31
N PHE A 31 21.96 11.80 -18.55
CA PHE A 31 21.90 11.79 -17.09
C PHE A 31 23.05 12.60 -16.51
N THR A 32 22.75 13.43 -15.53
CA THR A 32 23.76 14.09 -14.69
C THR A 32 23.68 13.49 -13.30
N ASN A 33 24.66 12.66 -12.98
CA ASN A 33 24.78 12.02 -11.67
C ASN A 33 25.79 12.79 -10.82
N THR A 34 25.41 13.12 -9.59
CA THR A 34 26.29 13.70 -8.59
C THR A 34 26.61 12.65 -7.55
N TYR A 35 27.88 12.57 -7.16
CA TYR A 35 28.37 11.58 -6.19
C TYR A 35 29.08 12.28 -5.04
N SER A 36 29.00 11.69 -3.86
CA SER A 36 29.93 11.97 -2.76
C SER A 36 31.03 10.91 -2.79
N GLN A 37 32.28 11.33 -2.86
CA GLN A 37 33.44 10.44 -2.84
C GLN A 37 33.91 10.20 -1.40
N TYR A 38 34.21 8.95 -1.09
CA TYR A 38 34.92 8.55 0.12
C TYR A 38 36.03 7.56 -0.28
N GLU A 39 37.28 8.02 -0.27
CA GLU A 39 38.44 7.30 -0.83
C GLU A 39 38.19 6.85 -2.28
N SER A 40 38.05 5.55 -2.52
CA SER A 40 37.76 4.95 -3.84
C SER A 40 36.27 4.67 -4.07
N TYR A 41 35.40 4.92 -3.09
CA TYR A 41 33.97 4.65 -3.18
C TYR A 41 33.17 5.91 -3.55
N PHE A 42 32.19 5.75 -4.44
CA PHE A 42 31.31 6.83 -4.91
C PHE A 42 29.86 6.50 -4.56
N LYS A 43 29.26 7.30 -3.68
CA LYS A 43 27.83 7.20 -3.34
C LYS A 43 27.04 8.24 -4.12
N ALA A 44 26.09 7.81 -4.94
CA ALA A 44 25.20 8.73 -5.65
C ALA A 44 24.38 9.56 -4.67
N THR A 45 24.41 10.89 -4.82
CA THR A 45 23.65 11.84 -3.98
C THR A 45 22.49 12.45 -4.75
N LYS A 46 22.61 12.58 -6.08
CA LYS A 46 21.57 13.11 -6.95
C LYS A 46 21.68 12.52 -8.34
N ILE A 47 20.55 12.21 -8.96
CA ILE A 47 20.45 11.82 -10.37
C ILE A 47 19.46 12.80 -11.01
N ASN A 48 19.92 13.55 -12.01
CA ASN A 48 19.07 14.42 -12.81
C ASN A 48 19.01 13.88 -14.24
N ILE A 49 17.83 13.96 -14.85
CA ILE A 49 17.63 13.68 -16.27
C ILE A 49 17.57 15.04 -16.97
N GLN A 50 18.44 15.27 -17.94
CA GLN A 50 18.39 16.48 -18.76
C GLN A 50 17.28 16.34 -19.80
N GLN A 51 16.52 17.42 -19.97
CA GLN A 51 15.49 17.51 -21.00
C GLN A 51 16.14 17.41 -22.38
N GLY A 52 15.77 16.38 -23.13
CA GLY A 52 16.35 16.13 -24.46
C GLY A 52 15.76 17.05 -25.52
N GLN A 53 16.53 17.31 -26.57
CA GLN A 53 16.09 18.02 -27.76
C GLN A 53 16.39 17.14 -28.97
N MET A 54 15.43 17.01 -29.90
CA MET A 54 15.65 16.36 -31.19
C MET A 54 15.80 17.40 -32.28
N GLN A 55 16.79 17.19 -33.13
CA GLN A 55 16.98 17.94 -34.37
C GLN A 55 17.01 16.98 -35.55
N LEU A 56 16.36 17.34 -36.64
CA LEU A 56 16.39 16.62 -37.91
C LEU A 56 16.42 17.59 -39.08
N ASN A 57 16.95 17.14 -40.22
CA ASN A 57 16.81 17.86 -41.47
C ASN A 57 15.62 17.29 -42.24
N ILE A 58 14.85 18.12 -42.91
CA ILE A 58 13.57 17.77 -43.53
C ILE A 58 13.51 18.30 -44.96
N LEU A 59 13.21 17.39 -45.87
CA LEU A 59 12.98 17.69 -47.28
C LEU A 59 11.47 17.86 -47.52
N PHE A 60 11.07 18.94 -48.18
CA PHE A 60 9.68 19.22 -48.51
C PHE A 60 9.38 19.02 -50.00
N GLY A 61 8.32 18.28 -50.29
CA GLY A 61 7.81 18.01 -51.63
C GLY A 61 8.37 16.74 -52.27
N ASP A 62 7.52 16.04 -53.02
CA ASP A 62 7.90 14.99 -53.97
C ASP A 62 8.57 15.56 -55.23
N VAL A 63 8.24 16.80 -55.61
CA VAL A 63 8.84 17.57 -56.70
C VAL A 63 9.05 19.04 -56.31
N GLU A 64 9.94 19.75 -57.02
CA GLU A 64 10.26 21.17 -56.80
C GLU A 64 9.00 22.06 -56.63
N SER A 65 8.04 21.95 -57.54
CA SER A 65 6.84 22.80 -57.59
C SER A 65 5.89 22.64 -56.39
N ARG A 66 6.04 21.56 -55.60
CA ARG A 66 5.22 21.28 -54.41
C ARG A 66 5.95 21.59 -53.09
N SER A 67 7.23 21.98 -53.14
CA SER A 67 8.06 22.20 -51.95
C SER A 67 7.47 23.27 -51.03
N TYR A 68 7.15 24.46 -51.57
CA TYR A 68 6.61 25.57 -50.78
C TYR A 68 5.21 25.30 -50.22
N GLN A 69 4.37 24.59 -50.97
CA GLN A 69 3.04 24.20 -50.48
C GLN A 69 3.15 23.26 -49.29
N THR A 70 4.00 22.24 -49.40
CA THR A 70 4.22 21.25 -48.34
C THR A 70 4.85 21.89 -47.11
N PHE A 71 5.81 22.80 -47.29
CA PHE A 71 6.37 23.62 -46.22
C PHE A 71 5.29 24.44 -45.49
N SER A 72 4.42 25.13 -46.23
CA SER A 72 3.35 25.95 -45.64
C SER A 72 2.33 25.12 -44.87
N GLN A 73 2.02 23.91 -45.35
CA GLN A 73 1.12 22.99 -44.65
C GLN A 73 1.76 22.48 -43.37
N PHE A 74 3.03 22.09 -43.41
CA PHE A 74 3.76 21.62 -42.24
C PHE A 74 3.97 22.72 -41.19
N SER A 75 4.31 23.95 -41.61
CA SER A 75 4.44 25.07 -40.67
C SER A 75 3.10 25.41 -39.99
N THR A 76 1.99 25.32 -40.73
CA THR A 76 0.64 25.46 -40.17
C THR A 76 0.33 24.34 -39.18
N PHE A 77 0.64 23.09 -39.53
CA PHE A 77 0.50 21.93 -38.64
C PHE A 77 1.25 22.13 -37.31
N LEU A 78 2.48 22.64 -37.37
CA LEU A 78 3.33 22.90 -36.21
C LEU A 78 2.84 24.05 -35.32
N SER A 79 1.95 24.93 -35.81
CA SER A 79 1.40 26.01 -34.98
C SER A 79 0.48 25.51 -33.86
N PHE A 80 0.00 24.26 -33.96
CA PHE A 80 -0.86 23.62 -32.96
C PHE A 80 -0.05 22.80 -31.95
N GLN A 81 0.35 23.44 -30.86
CA GLN A 81 1.12 22.83 -29.76
C GLN A 81 0.21 22.33 -28.63
N PRO A 82 0.63 21.35 -27.80
CA PRO A 82 1.90 20.60 -27.88
C PRO A 82 1.90 19.56 -29.00
N LEU A 83 3.08 19.04 -29.31
CA LEU A 83 3.28 17.98 -30.29
C LEU A 83 3.56 16.65 -29.58
N THR A 84 3.22 15.53 -30.22
CA THR A 84 3.63 14.19 -29.76
C THR A 84 4.36 13.49 -30.90
N LEU A 85 5.62 13.13 -30.67
CA LEU A 85 6.42 12.33 -31.57
C LEU A 85 6.14 10.85 -31.31
N LEU A 86 5.73 10.14 -32.36
CA LEU A 86 5.54 8.70 -32.37
C LEU A 86 6.72 8.06 -33.11
N TYR A 87 7.35 7.08 -32.47
CA TYR A 87 8.40 6.27 -33.05
C TYR A 87 7.95 4.81 -33.11
N LYS A 88 7.65 4.34 -34.32
CA LYS A 88 7.24 2.96 -34.58
C LYS A 88 8.46 2.09 -34.88
N THR A 89 8.71 1.09 -34.03
CA THR A 89 9.80 0.10 -34.15
C THR A 89 9.19 -1.29 -34.26
N GLY A 90 8.94 -1.77 -35.49
CA GLY A 90 8.38 -3.11 -35.71
C GLY A 90 7.06 -3.32 -34.98
N VAL A 91 7.11 -3.98 -33.83
CA VAL A 91 5.96 -4.39 -33.01
C VAL A 91 5.44 -3.26 -32.10
N ASP A 92 6.30 -2.35 -31.65
CA ASP A 92 5.95 -1.34 -30.64
C ASP A 92 5.89 0.09 -31.21
N THR A 93 4.99 0.90 -30.64
CA THR A 93 4.94 2.35 -30.86
C THR A 93 5.31 3.06 -29.58
N TRP A 94 6.37 3.87 -29.65
CA TRP A 94 6.84 4.72 -28.58
C TRP A 94 6.39 6.15 -28.81
N HIS A 95 6.08 6.86 -27.73
CA HIS A 95 5.58 8.23 -27.74
C HIS A 95 6.52 9.13 -26.96
N ARG A 96 6.59 10.40 -27.37
CA ARG A 96 7.31 11.44 -26.65
C ARG A 96 6.66 12.79 -26.92
N ASP A 97 6.22 13.47 -25.88
CA ASP A 97 5.62 14.79 -25.98
C ASP A 97 6.71 15.84 -26.15
N ALA A 98 6.41 16.85 -26.95
CA ALA A 98 7.39 17.82 -27.39
C ALA A 98 6.79 19.20 -27.66
N ARG A 99 7.67 20.19 -27.78
CA ARG A 99 7.34 21.52 -28.29
C ARG A 99 8.26 21.92 -29.42
N LEU A 100 7.74 22.67 -30.38
CA LEU A 100 8.57 23.26 -31.43
C LEU A 100 9.56 24.25 -30.82
N THR A 101 10.85 24.04 -31.06
CA THR A 101 11.90 25.03 -30.77
C THR A 101 12.17 25.89 -31.98
N SER A 102 12.37 25.27 -33.15
CA SER A 102 12.68 26.00 -34.38
C SER A 102 12.33 25.21 -35.64
N LEU A 103 12.04 25.94 -36.71
CA LEU A 103 11.97 25.47 -38.10
C LEU A 103 12.69 26.51 -38.95
N THR A 104 13.72 26.11 -39.68
CA THR A 104 14.38 27.03 -40.62
C THR A 104 13.56 27.18 -41.90
N LYS A 105 13.82 28.27 -42.61
CA LYS A 105 13.32 28.49 -43.96
C LYS A 105 14.41 29.13 -44.79
N THR A 106 14.84 28.42 -45.81
CA THR A 106 15.76 28.85 -46.86
C THR A 106 15.01 28.92 -48.20
N GLU A 107 15.75 29.14 -49.28
CA GLU A 107 15.24 29.07 -50.65
C GLU A 107 15.83 27.84 -51.35
N ILE A 108 15.16 27.36 -52.39
CA ILE A 108 15.65 26.22 -53.19
C ILE A 108 17.06 26.53 -53.74
N GLY A 109 17.99 25.60 -53.53
CA GLY A 109 19.42 25.79 -53.83
C GLY A 109 20.22 26.64 -52.81
N GLY A 110 19.57 27.18 -51.78
CA GLY A 110 20.15 28.10 -50.80
C GLY A 110 20.67 27.47 -49.49
N THR A 111 20.59 26.15 -49.33
CA THR A 111 21.10 25.45 -48.14
C THR A 111 22.54 24.99 -48.30
N THR A 112 23.33 25.05 -47.22
CA THR A 112 24.72 24.56 -47.18
C THR A 112 24.83 23.08 -46.82
N VAL A 113 23.71 22.42 -46.49
CA VAL A 113 23.72 21.03 -46.00
C VAL A 113 23.63 20.04 -47.16
N LEU A 114 22.69 20.25 -48.08
CA LEU A 114 22.48 19.43 -49.29
C LEU A 114 21.86 20.30 -50.39
N GLN A 115 22.54 20.50 -51.51
CA GLN A 115 21.97 21.20 -52.65
C GLN A 115 20.96 20.29 -53.36
N THR A 116 19.70 20.68 -53.36
CA THR A 116 18.57 19.99 -54.01
C THR A 116 17.68 21.03 -54.68
N ASP A 117 16.92 20.58 -55.66
CA ASP A 117 15.79 21.25 -56.32
C ASP A 117 14.54 21.40 -55.43
N LYS A 118 14.68 21.22 -54.12
CA LYS A 118 13.59 21.28 -53.14
C LYS A 118 13.99 22.07 -51.91
N LEU A 119 13.02 22.39 -51.05
CA LEU A 119 13.31 22.99 -49.75
C LEU A 119 13.88 21.92 -48.82
N PHE A 120 15.03 22.22 -48.23
CA PHE A 120 15.71 21.35 -47.28
C PHE A 120 16.06 22.15 -46.03
N GLU A 121 15.27 21.93 -44.98
CA GLU A 121 15.27 22.74 -43.77
C GLU A 121 15.68 21.92 -42.56
N GLN A 122 15.93 22.61 -41.46
CA GLN A 122 16.17 22.00 -40.17
C GLN A 122 14.99 22.26 -39.23
N PHE A 123 14.57 21.21 -38.55
CA PHE A 123 13.49 21.22 -37.59
C PHE A 123 13.99 20.73 -36.24
N THR A 124 13.64 21.46 -35.17
CA THR A 124 14.07 21.15 -33.81
C THR A 124 12.90 21.19 -32.84
N ILE A 125 12.79 20.15 -32.00
CA ILE A 125 11.80 20.04 -30.92
C ILE A 125 12.47 19.74 -29.58
N GLU A 126 11.96 20.33 -28.52
CA GLU A 126 12.31 19.99 -27.14
C GLU A 126 11.32 18.96 -26.59
N PHE A 127 11.80 17.96 -25.85
CA PHE A 127 10.96 16.92 -25.29
C PHE A 127 10.49 17.25 -23.88
N ILE A 128 9.21 17.09 -23.59
CA ILE A 128 8.64 17.35 -22.26
C ILE A 128 8.87 16.15 -21.32
N ASN A 129 8.77 14.93 -21.85
CA ASN A 129 8.87 13.68 -21.12
C ASN A 129 9.87 12.70 -21.77
N PRO A 130 10.31 11.66 -21.04
CA PRO A 130 10.97 10.50 -21.62
C PRO A 130 10.05 9.73 -22.59
N TRP A 131 10.64 8.82 -23.36
CA TRP A 131 9.87 7.87 -24.17
C TRP A 131 8.91 7.06 -23.31
N TYR A 132 7.65 6.98 -23.73
CA TYR A 132 6.63 6.19 -23.07
C TYR A 132 5.87 5.33 -24.08
N ASN A 133 5.28 4.25 -23.59
CA ASN A 133 4.35 3.43 -24.34
C ASN A 133 3.12 3.24 -23.45
N ASN A 134 1.94 3.54 -24.00
CA ASN A 134 0.68 3.41 -23.27
C ASN A 134 0.36 1.93 -23.10
N LYS A 135 0.56 1.41 -21.88
CA LYS A 135 0.11 0.08 -21.50
C LYS A 135 -1.30 0.16 -20.93
N GLN A 136 -2.21 -0.65 -21.43
CA GLN A 136 -3.51 -0.84 -20.81
C GLN A 136 -3.43 -1.99 -19.81
N GLY A 137 -3.69 -1.70 -18.55
CA GLY A 137 -3.91 -2.72 -17.52
C GLY A 137 -5.40 -2.89 -17.29
N ARG A 138 -5.89 -4.13 -17.25
CA ARG A 138 -7.20 -4.42 -16.66
C ARG A 138 -6.99 -4.75 -15.20
N TYR A 139 -7.50 -3.90 -14.32
CA TYR A 139 -7.55 -4.22 -12.90
C TYR A 139 -8.71 -5.17 -12.66
N LYS A 140 -8.39 -6.40 -12.27
CA LYS A 140 -9.39 -7.35 -11.79
C LYS A 140 -9.42 -7.24 -10.28
N THR A 141 -10.49 -6.63 -9.76
CA THR A 141 -10.78 -6.66 -8.32
C THR A 141 -11.37 -8.01 -7.99
N TYR A 142 -10.74 -8.72 -7.07
CA TYR A 142 -11.26 -9.97 -6.54
C TYR A 142 -11.99 -9.68 -5.23
N ASN A 143 -13.13 -10.33 -5.03
CA ASN A 143 -13.71 -10.40 -3.69
C ASN A 143 -12.74 -11.17 -2.81
N ILE A 144 -12.49 -10.67 -1.61
CA ILE A 144 -11.62 -11.32 -0.64
C ILE A 144 -12.27 -12.66 -0.28
N ASP A 145 -11.62 -13.75 -0.67
CA ASP A 145 -11.93 -15.09 -0.18
C ASP A 145 -11.06 -15.34 1.06
N THR A 146 -11.69 -15.26 2.23
CA THR A 146 -11.05 -15.49 3.53
C THR A 146 -10.56 -16.93 3.71
N GLY A 147 -10.91 -17.86 2.82
CA GLY A 147 -10.52 -19.28 2.85
C GLY A 147 -9.31 -19.66 1.99
N LEU A 148 -8.78 -18.75 1.17
CA LEU A 148 -7.70 -19.04 0.22
C LEU A 148 -6.29 -19.02 0.85
N SER A 149 -6.16 -18.64 2.12
CA SER A 149 -4.88 -18.43 2.81
C SER A 149 -4.12 -19.71 3.19
N ILE A 150 -4.63 -20.89 2.85
CA ILE A 150 -4.04 -22.15 3.37
C ILE A 150 -3.01 -22.75 2.38
N TYR A 151 -3.07 -22.45 1.07
CA TYR A 151 -2.19 -23.12 0.08
C TYR A 151 -1.77 -22.29 -1.17
N GLY A 152 -1.72 -20.95 -1.15
CA GLY A 152 -1.32 -20.16 -2.34
C GLY A 152 -0.75 -18.75 -2.10
N SER A 153 -0.11 -18.18 -3.12
CA SER A 153 0.40 -16.79 -3.16
C SER A 153 -0.74 -15.77 -3.11
N GLY A 154 -0.64 -14.79 -2.20
CA GLY A 154 -1.67 -13.77 -1.96
C GLY A 154 -1.10 -12.36 -1.78
N PHE A 155 -1.98 -11.39 -1.58
CA PHE A 155 -1.60 -10.07 -1.04
C PHE A 155 -1.24 -10.27 0.43
N PHE A 156 -0.04 -9.88 0.82
CA PHE A 156 0.40 -9.98 2.21
C PHE A 156 0.38 -8.59 2.83
N ASN A 157 -0.12 -8.49 4.05
CA ASN A 157 0.05 -7.29 4.87
C ASN A 157 1.50 -7.23 5.37
N GLU A 158 2.47 -7.11 4.48
CA GLU A 158 3.88 -7.04 4.87
C GLU A 158 4.61 -5.98 4.05
N GLN A 159 4.50 -4.71 4.48
CA GLN A 159 5.67 -3.83 4.49
C GLN A 159 5.54 -2.66 5.47
N GLY A 160 6.04 -2.93 6.67
CA GLY A 160 6.20 -2.02 7.81
C GLY A 160 6.15 -2.87 9.08
N ASP A 161 6.84 -2.48 10.14
CA ASP A 161 6.64 -3.05 11.49
C ASP A 161 5.21 -2.75 11.97
N PHE A 162 4.21 -3.33 11.32
CA PHE A 162 2.82 -3.25 11.71
C PHE A 162 2.60 -4.32 12.75
N ASN A 163 2.73 -3.92 14.01
CA ASN A 163 2.21 -4.67 15.13
C ASN A 163 0.68 -4.74 15.00
N GLN A 164 0.22 -5.76 14.28
CA GLN A 164 -1.18 -6.06 14.03
C GLN A 164 -1.93 -6.17 15.37
N ASN A 165 -3.11 -5.54 15.43
CA ASN A 165 -4.02 -5.78 16.53
C ASN A 165 -4.72 -7.13 16.33
N LEU A 166 -4.50 -8.07 17.26
CA LEU A 166 -5.02 -9.44 17.24
C LEU A 166 -6.41 -9.59 17.88
N ILE A 167 -7.03 -8.49 18.33
CA ILE A 167 -8.38 -8.48 18.92
C ILE A 167 -9.39 -8.01 17.88
N LEU A 168 -10.36 -8.87 17.56
CA LEU A 168 -11.52 -8.59 16.72
C LEU A 168 -12.42 -7.55 17.38
N GLN A 169 -13.07 -6.70 16.58
CA GLN A 169 -14.07 -5.72 17.05
C GLN A 169 -13.52 -4.87 18.21
N SER A 170 -12.24 -4.52 18.10
CA SER A 170 -11.41 -4.03 19.20
C SER A 170 -11.77 -2.65 19.73
N SER A 171 -12.46 -1.84 18.94
CA SER A 171 -12.81 -0.47 19.34
C SER A 171 -13.70 -0.49 20.57
N GLY A 172 -14.63 -1.45 20.66
CA GLY A 172 -15.71 -1.43 21.65
C GLY A 172 -16.70 -0.28 21.45
N GLU A 173 -16.57 0.50 20.37
CA GLU A 173 -17.50 1.57 19.98
C GLU A 173 -18.60 0.98 19.11
N ASN A 174 -19.85 1.38 19.36
CA ASN A 174 -21.04 0.83 18.70
C ASN A 174 -21.08 -0.71 18.71
N ALA A 175 -20.53 -1.31 19.77
CA ALA A 175 -20.47 -2.76 19.93
C ALA A 175 -21.86 -3.37 20.15
N SER A 176 -21.96 -4.69 20.03
CA SER A 176 -23.19 -5.44 20.32
C SER A 176 -22.87 -6.80 20.95
N ALA A 177 -23.90 -7.61 21.22
CA ALA A 177 -23.73 -8.99 21.66
C ALA A 177 -22.93 -9.83 20.65
N ASP A 178 -23.14 -9.56 19.36
CA ASP A 178 -22.52 -10.29 18.25
C ASP A 178 -21.21 -9.64 17.77
N SER A 179 -20.99 -8.37 18.12
CA SER A 179 -19.85 -7.55 17.66
C SER A 179 -19.18 -6.83 18.84
N ARG A 180 -18.50 -7.58 19.70
CA ARG A 180 -17.73 -7.06 20.84
C ARG A 180 -16.31 -7.60 20.84
N PRO A 181 -15.35 -6.92 21.50
CA PRO A 181 -13.95 -7.33 21.53
C PRO A 181 -13.77 -8.82 21.85
N ASN A 182 -13.13 -9.57 20.95
CA ASN A 182 -12.89 -11.00 21.11
C ASN A 182 -11.55 -11.40 20.50
N LEU A 183 -10.93 -12.45 21.01
CA LEU A 183 -9.83 -13.10 20.32
C LEU A 183 -10.38 -14.11 19.30
N SER A 184 -9.80 -14.15 18.10
CA SER A 184 -10.28 -15.05 17.04
C SER A 184 -10.19 -16.52 17.45
N GLY A 185 -11.23 -17.28 17.10
CA GLY A 185 -11.38 -18.72 17.32
C GLY A 185 -11.60 -19.18 18.77
N VAL A 186 -11.63 -18.25 19.74
CA VAL A 186 -11.99 -18.54 21.14
C VAL A 186 -13.29 -17.84 21.56
N THR A 187 -13.84 -18.27 22.68
CA THR A 187 -15.06 -17.68 23.25
C THR A 187 -14.72 -16.52 24.18
N ASN A 188 -15.53 -15.45 24.13
CA ASN A 188 -15.54 -14.39 25.12
C ASN A 188 -16.63 -14.60 26.16
N ASN A 189 -16.48 -13.95 27.30
CA ASN A 189 -17.50 -13.94 28.34
C ASN A 189 -17.35 -12.71 29.24
N ASN A 190 -18.29 -12.51 30.15
CA ASN A 190 -18.14 -11.62 31.29
C ASN A 190 -18.74 -12.29 32.53
N ILE A 191 -18.13 -12.10 33.70
CA ILE A 191 -18.63 -12.66 34.95
C ILE A 191 -19.08 -11.58 35.92
N ASN A 192 -20.06 -11.93 36.77
CA ASN A 192 -20.57 -11.09 37.85
C ASN A 192 -20.95 -9.66 37.41
N SER A 193 -21.36 -9.53 36.14
CA SER A 193 -21.71 -8.26 35.54
C SER A 193 -22.80 -8.40 34.49
N THR A 194 -23.56 -7.33 34.30
CA THR A 194 -24.33 -7.13 33.06
C THR A 194 -23.53 -6.25 32.12
N ILE A 195 -23.68 -6.47 30.82
CA ILE A 195 -23.02 -5.68 29.77
C ILE A 195 -24.00 -4.67 29.18
N VAL A 196 -23.52 -3.46 28.95
CA VAL A 196 -24.21 -2.39 28.23
C VAL A 196 -23.30 -1.93 27.10
N TYR A 197 -23.88 -1.77 25.92
CA TYR A 197 -23.18 -1.32 24.72
C TYR A 197 -23.52 0.14 24.46
N ASP A 198 -22.60 1.03 24.86
CA ASP A 198 -22.73 2.45 24.57
C ASP A 198 -22.15 2.74 23.17
N SER A 199 -22.44 3.90 22.60
CA SER A 199 -21.87 4.29 21.31
C SER A 199 -20.34 4.45 21.35
N ASP A 200 -19.79 4.82 22.52
CA ASP A 200 -18.37 5.17 22.70
C ASP A 200 -17.54 4.12 23.46
N ALA A 201 -18.17 3.09 24.03
CA ALA A 201 -17.52 2.07 24.86
C ALA A 201 -18.46 0.92 25.23
N ILE A 202 -17.89 -0.12 25.83
CA ILE A 202 -18.64 -1.15 26.54
C ILE A 202 -18.59 -0.88 28.04
N THR A 203 -19.73 -0.99 28.72
CA THR A 203 -19.86 -0.82 30.17
C THR A 203 -20.29 -2.12 30.85
N LEU A 204 -19.47 -2.62 31.77
CA LEU A 204 -19.83 -3.69 32.70
C LEU A 204 -20.37 -3.09 33.99
N ASN A 205 -21.53 -3.58 34.45
CA ASN A 205 -22.14 -3.21 35.73
C ASN A 205 -22.08 -4.40 36.68
N TYR A 206 -21.40 -4.26 37.82
CA TYR A 206 -21.29 -5.33 38.80
C TYR A 206 -22.65 -5.66 39.42
N THR A 207 -23.04 -6.93 39.40
CA THR A 207 -24.39 -7.38 39.76
C THR A 207 -24.62 -7.52 41.27
N GLY A 208 -23.56 -7.46 42.09
CA GLY A 208 -23.68 -7.56 43.55
C GLY A 208 -23.66 -8.99 44.09
N THR A 209 -22.97 -9.92 43.43
CA THR A 209 -22.96 -11.35 43.80
C THR A 209 -22.11 -11.67 45.05
N GLY A 210 -21.38 -10.69 45.60
CA GLY A 210 -20.44 -10.88 46.71
C GLY A 210 -19.15 -11.60 46.30
N SER A 211 -18.99 -11.89 45.00
CA SER A 211 -17.76 -12.48 44.45
C SER A 211 -16.62 -11.48 44.38
N THR A 212 -15.40 -11.96 44.59
CA THR A 212 -14.15 -11.22 44.38
C THR A 212 -13.66 -11.28 42.93
N GLU A 213 -14.32 -12.04 42.05
CA GLU A 213 -14.02 -12.06 40.63
C GLU A 213 -15.04 -11.24 39.84
N TRP A 214 -14.56 -10.30 39.02
CA TRP A 214 -15.36 -9.56 38.06
C TRP A 214 -14.46 -9.23 36.87
N TYR A 215 -14.83 -9.70 35.68
CA TYR A 215 -13.99 -9.54 34.50
C TYR A 215 -14.76 -9.55 33.19
N TYR A 216 -14.09 -9.04 32.16
CA TYR A 216 -14.34 -9.31 30.75
C TYR A 216 -13.28 -10.29 30.23
N GLY A 217 -13.68 -11.41 29.64
CA GLY A 217 -12.79 -12.39 29.03
C GLY A 217 -12.68 -12.17 27.53
N LEU A 218 -11.48 -11.83 27.05
CA LEU A 218 -11.15 -11.85 25.61
C LEU A 218 -10.95 -13.27 25.10
N ALA A 219 -10.42 -14.13 25.97
CA ALA A 219 -10.38 -15.57 25.82
C ALA A 219 -10.84 -16.17 27.15
N GLU A 220 -11.93 -16.94 27.14
CA GLU A 220 -12.49 -17.56 28.34
C GLU A 220 -11.54 -18.63 28.92
N ALA A 221 -11.83 -19.05 30.16
CA ALA A 221 -11.06 -20.02 30.93
C ALA A 221 -10.67 -21.23 30.09
N TRP A 222 -9.36 -21.42 29.98
CA TRP A 222 -8.77 -22.63 29.44
C TRP A 222 -9.14 -22.90 27.98
N ALA A 223 -9.23 -21.84 27.18
CA ALA A 223 -9.28 -21.96 25.72
C ALA A 223 -8.07 -22.72 25.19
N ASN A 224 -8.25 -23.59 24.19
CA ASN A 224 -7.13 -24.30 23.59
C ASN A 224 -6.30 -23.32 22.75
N MET A 225 -4.98 -23.42 22.86
CA MET A 225 -4.07 -22.58 22.08
C MET A 225 -4.27 -22.78 20.56
N SER A 226 -4.55 -24.01 20.13
CA SER A 226 -4.81 -24.38 18.73
C SER A 226 -5.99 -23.65 18.10
N ASP A 227 -6.92 -23.18 18.93
CA ASP A 227 -8.14 -22.52 18.48
C ASP A 227 -7.92 -21.00 18.38
N SER A 228 -6.75 -20.49 18.77
CA SER A 228 -6.45 -19.07 18.81
C SER A 228 -5.37 -18.65 17.82
N VAL A 229 -5.25 -17.35 17.60
CA VAL A 229 -4.15 -16.74 16.82
C VAL A 229 -2.84 -16.58 17.60
N LEU A 230 -2.78 -17.06 18.85
CA LEU A 230 -1.63 -16.90 19.74
C LEU A 230 -0.74 -18.14 19.75
N SER A 231 0.44 -18.00 20.35
CA SER A 231 1.42 -19.05 20.54
C SER A 231 2.19 -18.88 21.84
N PHE A 232 2.69 -19.98 22.41
CA PHE A 232 3.40 -20.03 23.69
C PHE A 232 4.84 -19.48 23.63
N ASP A 233 5.46 -19.46 22.45
CA ASP A 233 6.85 -19.05 22.25
C ASP A 233 7.02 -17.55 21.99
N LYS A 234 5.91 -16.80 21.96
CA LYS A 234 5.89 -15.37 21.65
C LYS A 234 5.64 -14.52 22.88
N THR A 235 6.13 -13.28 22.79
CA THR A 235 5.81 -12.22 23.76
C THR A 235 4.76 -11.31 23.14
N TYR A 236 3.77 -10.93 23.93
CA TYR A 236 2.70 -10.04 23.52
C TYR A 236 2.59 -8.85 24.46
N THR A 237 2.07 -7.76 23.94
CA THR A 237 1.64 -6.60 24.73
C THR A 237 0.16 -6.35 24.49
N ILE A 238 -0.62 -6.35 25.57
CA ILE A 238 -2.04 -5.98 25.54
C ILE A 238 -2.24 -4.60 26.14
N SER A 239 -3.16 -3.83 25.56
CA SER A 239 -3.56 -2.54 26.09
C SER A 239 -5.04 -2.26 25.86
N VAL A 240 -5.62 -1.41 26.70
CA VAL A 240 -7.03 -1.02 26.65
C VAL A 240 -7.23 0.34 27.32
N ASP A 241 -8.16 1.14 26.83
CA ASP A 241 -8.58 2.36 27.50
C ASP A 241 -9.72 2.03 28.46
N VAL A 242 -9.58 2.38 29.73
CA VAL A 242 -10.53 2.03 30.81
C VAL A 242 -10.89 3.22 31.68
N LYS A 243 -12.12 3.23 32.20
CA LYS A 243 -12.59 4.14 33.25
C LYS A 243 -13.75 3.48 34.01
N GLY A 244 -14.15 4.04 35.14
CA GLY A 244 -15.31 3.56 35.90
C GLY A 244 -15.20 3.80 37.39
N THR A 245 -16.18 3.32 38.14
CA THR A 245 -16.22 3.52 39.61
C THR A 245 -15.44 2.45 40.37
N VAL A 246 -14.94 1.40 39.70
CA VAL A 246 -14.08 0.39 40.34
C VAL A 246 -12.66 0.95 40.55
N PRO A 247 -11.96 0.64 41.68
CA PRO A 247 -10.68 1.28 42.01
C PRO A 247 -9.54 1.07 40.99
N GLY A 248 -9.57 -0.04 40.25
CA GLY A 248 -8.55 -0.35 39.27
C GLY A 248 -8.91 -1.56 38.41
N VAL A 249 -8.02 -1.84 37.47
CA VAL A 249 -8.07 -3.04 36.63
C VAL A 249 -6.72 -3.72 36.57
N ALA A 250 -6.72 -5.01 36.28
CA ALA A 250 -5.51 -5.75 35.92
C ALA A 250 -5.83 -6.72 34.79
N PHE A 251 -4.86 -6.95 33.92
CA PHE A 251 -4.94 -8.08 33.01
C PHE A 251 -4.62 -9.36 33.77
N ARG A 252 -5.32 -10.44 33.44
CA ARG A 252 -5.01 -11.77 33.92
C ARG A 252 -4.79 -12.68 32.72
N VAL A 253 -3.57 -13.17 32.55
CA VAL A 253 -3.18 -14.09 31.49
C VAL A 253 -2.83 -15.41 32.13
N SER A 254 -3.67 -16.43 31.92
CA SER A 254 -3.63 -17.65 32.71
C SER A 254 -3.54 -17.30 34.21
N ASN A 255 -2.66 -17.94 34.97
CA ASN A 255 -2.56 -17.70 36.41
C ASN A 255 -1.72 -16.47 36.81
N THR A 256 -1.37 -15.59 35.87
CA THR A 256 -0.52 -14.42 36.12
C THR A 256 -1.32 -13.13 35.98
N PHE A 257 -1.21 -12.26 36.97
CA PHE A 257 -1.79 -10.92 36.94
C PHE A 257 -0.76 -9.87 36.51
N SER A 258 -1.21 -8.88 35.75
CA SER A 258 -0.49 -7.62 35.59
C SER A 258 -0.49 -6.82 36.90
N PRO A 259 0.42 -5.85 37.05
CA PRO A 259 0.23 -4.78 38.02
C PRO A 259 -1.15 -4.11 37.85
N THR A 260 -1.75 -3.69 38.97
CA THR A 260 -3.04 -2.99 38.94
C THR A 260 -2.88 -1.58 38.39
N THR A 261 -3.65 -1.27 37.34
CA THR A 261 -3.82 0.09 36.83
C THR A 261 -4.96 0.75 37.59
N LYS A 262 -4.67 1.84 38.32
CA LYS A 262 -5.71 2.63 38.99
C LYS A 262 -6.52 3.42 37.96
N ILE A 263 -7.83 3.48 38.14
CA ILE A 263 -8.73 4.20 37.25
C ILE A 263 -9.67 5.12 38.04
N SER A 264 -10.34 6.03 37.34
CA SER A 264 -11.40 6.87 37.89
C SER A 264 -12.62 6.85 36.98
N ASN A 265 -13.73 7.44 37.42
CA ASN A 265 -14.96 7.47 36.63
C ASN A 265 -14.88 8.46 35.44
N ASP A 266 -14.03 9.47 35.55
CA ASP A 266 -14.09 10.65 34.68
C ASP A 266 -13.00 10.66 33.60
N THR A 267 -11.90 9.93 33.83
CA THR A 267 -10.74 9.94 32.94
C THR A 267 -10.49 8.56 32.34
N TRP A 268 -10.34 8.51 31.02
CA TRP A 268 -9.85 7.32 30.33
C TRP A 268 -8.36 7.11 30.66
N THR A 269 -8.05 5.97 31.24
CA THR A 269 -6.67 5.55 31.55
C THR A 269 -6.30 4.38 30.65
N ARG A 270 -5.12 4.43 30.03
CA ARG A 270 -4.57 3.31 29.25
C ARG A 270 -3.97 2.28 30.22
N ALA A 271 -4.56 1.09 30.30
CA ALA A 271 -3.95 -0.06 30.96
C ALA A 271 -3.10 -0.82 29.94
N VAL A 272 -1.89 -1.25 30.35
CA VAL A 272 -0.92 -1.94 29.47
C VAL A 272 -0.30 -3.11 30.22
N TYR A 273 -0.12 -4.25 29.55
CA TYR A 273 0.60 -5.39 30.09
C TYR A 273 1.36 -6.15 29.01
N THR A 274 2.66 -6.38 29.24
CA THR A 274 3.50 -7.24 28.40
C THR A 274 3.70 -8.58 29.08
N PHE A 275 3.51 -9.66 28.33
CA PHE A 275 3.52 -11.03 28.87
C PHE A 275 3.95 -12.05 27.82
N SER A 276 4.40 -13.21 28.30
CA SER A 276 4.51 -14.45 27.51
C SER A 276 3.50 -15.45 28.07
N ILE A 277 2.86 -16.22 27.20
CA ILE A 277 1.89 -17.23 27.64
C ILE A 277 2.68 -18.47 28.05
N LEU A 278 2.60 -18.86 29.31
CA LEU A 278 3.23 -20.08 29.79
C LEU A 278 2.43 -21.30 29.33
N ASN A 279 3.10 -22.28 28.70
CA ASN A 279 2.48 -23.58 28.49
C ASN A 279 2.45 -24.32 29.83
N LEU A 280 1.24 -24.48 30.37
CA LEU A 280 1.01 -25.11 31.67
C LEU A 280 1.11 -26.65 31.57
N SER A 281 1.06 -27.33 32.71
CA SER A 281 1.06 -28.80 32.78
C SER A 281 -0.29 -29.34 33.25
N GLY A 282 -0.47 -30.66 33.13
CA GLY A 282 -1.68 -31.36 33.56
C GLY A 282 -2.90 -31.06 32.69
N ASP A 283 -4.08 -30.93 33.30
CA ASP A 283 -5.36 -30.73 32.61
C ASP A 283 -5.48 -29.41 31.83
N ASN A 284 -4.53 -28.49 32.08
CA ASN A 284 -4.41 -27.18 31.45
C ASN A 284 -3.27 -27.10 30.42
N LEU A 285 -2.66 -28.24 30.06
CA LEU A 285 -1.68 -28.29 28.98
C LEU A 285 -2.28 -27.75 27.68
N ASN A 286 -1.53 -26.90 26.99
CA ASN A 286 -1.94 -26.22 25.76
C ASN A 286 -3.18 -25.32 25.90
N LYS A 287 -3.52 -24.89 27.12
CA LYS A 287 -4.67 -24.01 27.38
C LYS A 287 -4.25 -22.69 28.00
N PHE A 288 -5.05 -21.65 27.76
CA PHE A 288 -4.81 -20.31 28.29
C PHE A 288 -6.12 -19.56 28.53
N TYR A 289 -6.04 -18.37 29.11
CA TYR A 289 -7.13 -17.40 29.11
C TYR A 289 -6.56 -15.99 29.21
N ILE A 290 -7.31 -14.99 28.72
CA ILE A 290 -6.95 -13.58 28.78
C ILE A 290 -8.17 -12.79 29.24
N ARG A 291 -8.02 -12.09 30.36
CA ARG A 291 -9.11 -11.34 31.00
C ARG A 291 -8.67 -9.93 31.36
N LEU A 292 -9.61 -8.99 31.24
CA LEU A 292 -9.57 -7.69 31.90
C LEU A 292 -10.35 -7.81 33.21
N ASN A 293 -9.64 -7.92 34.33
CA ASN A 293 -10.22 -8.03 35.66
C ASN A 293 -10.41 -6.65 36.29
N ALA A 294 -11.57 -6.44 36.88
CA ALA A 294 -11.78 -5.38 37.83
C ALA A 294 -11.03 -5.71 39.13
N MET A 295 -10.46 -4.70 39.79
CA MET A 295 -9.66 -4.87 41.01
C MET A 295 -10.30 -4.12 42.17
N ALA A 296 -10.65 -4.87 43.22
CA ALA A 296 -11.18 -4.30 44.45
C ALA A 296 -10.07 -3.58 45.23
N SER A 297 -10.47 -2.64 46.11
CA SER A 297 -9.54 -1.91 46.97
C SER A 297 -8.88 -2.78 48.04
N SER A 298 -9.45 -3.95 48.33
CA SER A 298 -8.89 -4.94 49.26
C SER A 298 -9.40 -6.35 48.93
N ASN A 299 -8.64 -7.38 49.31
CA ASN A 299 -9.03 -8.78 49.11
C ASN A 299 -10.21 -9.23 50.00
N THR A 300 -10.58 -8.42 51.00
CA THR A 300 -11.63 -8.71 52.00
C THR A 300 -12.93 -7.96 51.74
N SER A 301 -12.85 -6.82 51.04
CA SER A 301 -14.01 -6.02 50.64
C SER A 301 -14.20 -6.23 49.15
N GLY A 302 -15.10 -7.14 48.77
CA GLY A 302 -15.45 -7.38 47.37
C GLY A 302 -16.04 -6.14 46.68
N PHE A 303 -16.59 -6.32 45.49
CA PHE A 303 -17.20 -5.21 44.75
C PHE A 303 -18.57 -4.82 45.32
N VAL A 304 -18.94 -3.56 45.13
CA VAL A 304 -20.24 -3.00 45.54
C VAL A 304 -21.18 -3.05 44.34
N LYS A 305 -22.42 -3.51 44.56
CA LYS A 305 -23.45 -3.56 43.51
C LYS A 305 -23.60 -2.20 42.83
N GLY A 306 -23.63 -2.20 41.50
CA GLY A 306 -23.75 -0.98 40.70
C GLY A 306 -22.43 -0.28 40.40
N GLN A 307 -21.29 -0.79 40.88
CA GLN A 307 -19.99 -0.34 40.37
C GLN A 307 -19.86 -0.64 38.87
N THR A 308 -19.20 0.27 38.15
CA THR A 308 -19.00 0.20 36.71
C THR A 308 -17.53 0.04 36.32
N LEU A 309 -17.32 -0.69 35.23
CA LEU A 309 -16.06 -0.76 34.48
C LEU A 309 -16.41 -0.52 33.01
N ARG A 310 -15.91 0.58 32.45
CA ARG A 310 -16.05 0.94 31.04
C ARG A 310 -14.72 0.73 30.33
N PHE A 311 -14.77 0.21 29.11
CA PHE A 311 -13.56 -0.03 28.31
C PHE A 311 -13.80 0.19 26.82
N ARG A 312 -12.72 0.55 26.11
CA ARG A 312 -12.65 0.68 24.64
C ARG A 312 -11.21 0.52 24.15
N HIS A 313 -11.04 0.41 22.84
CA HIS A 313 -9.73 0.40 22.16
C HIS A 313 -8.77 -0.69 22.67
N PHE A 314 -9.27 -1.92 22.76
CA PHE A 314 -8.40 -3.07 23.03
C PHE A 314 -7.35 -3.19 21.92
N LYS A 315 -6.10 -3.45 22.30
CA LYS A 315 -5.06 -3.80 21.33
C LYS A 315 -4.18 -4.89 21.90
N LEU A 316 -4.05 -5.99 21.18
CA LEU A 316 -3.10 -7.06 21.46
C LEU A 316 -2.13 -7.15 20.30
N GLU A 317 -0.85 -6.99 20.57
CA GLU A 317 0.20 -7.00 19.55
C GLU A 317 1.34 -7.92 19.98
N GLU A 318 2.02 -8.53 19.01
CA GLU A 318 3.28 -9.22 19.26
C GLU A 318 4.39 -8.22 19.59
N GLY A 319 5.25 -8.57 20.54
CA GLY A 319 6.34 -7.73 21.01
C GLY A 319 6.14 -7.19 22.43
N ASN A 320 7.10 -6.38 22.86
CA ASN A 320 7.26 -5.97 24.25
C ASN A 320 6.92 -4.50 24.52
N THR A 321 6.37 -3.81 23.52
CA THR A 321 6.08 -2.38 23.57
C THR A 321 4.65 -2.15 23.12
N ALA A 322 3.88 -1.40 23.92
CA ALA A 322 2.54 -1.00 23.50
C ALA A 322 2.64 0.13 22.49
N THR A 323 1.89 0.02 21.39
CA THR A 323 1.77 1.07 20.39
C THR A 323 0.42 1.77 20.50
N ALA A 324 0.24 2.84 19.71
CA ALA A 324 -1.05 3.52 19.60
C ALA A 324 -2.14 2.54 19.14
N TYR A 325 -3.38 2.78 19.56
CA TYR A 325 -4.51 1.97 19.11
C TYR A 325 -4.65 2.01 17.58
N THR A 326 -4.90 0.83 17.01
CA THR A 326 -5.28 0.59 15.62
C THR A 326 -6.34 -0.51 15.64
N SER A 327 -7.29 -0.49 14.72
CA SER A 327 -8.30 -1.54 14.61
C SER A 327 -7.66 -2.87 14.16
N ALA A 328 -8.39 -3.98 14.33
CA ALA A 328 -7.98 -5.25 13.75
C ALA A 328 -8.11 -5.16 12.22
N PRO A 329 -7.18 -5.70 11.41
CA PRO A 329 -7.29 -5.66 9.95
C PRO A 329 -8.61 -6.22 9.40
N GLU A 330 -9.14 -7.23 10.06
CA GLU A 330 -10.39 -7.91 9.73
C GLU A 330 -11.66 -7.14 10.12
N ASP A 331 -11.55 -6.05 10.90
CA ASP A 331 -12.66 -5.13 11.18
C ASP A 331 -12.99 -4.22 9.97
N GLY A 332 -12.32 -4.42 8.83
CA GLY A 332 -12.63 -3.76 7.56
C GLY A 332 -12.36 -2.26 7.54
N VAL A 333 -11.63 -1.76 8.54
CA VAL A 333 -11.28 -0.34 8.62
C VAL A 333 -10.16 -0.08 7.61
N THR A 334 -10.44 0.77 6.61
CA THR A 334 -9.42 1.38 5.78
C THR A 334 -8.60 2.34 6.63
N ASP A 335 -7.73 1.80 7.48
CA ASP A 335 -6.75 2.60 8.19
C ASP A 335 -5.85 3.21 7.10
N ALA A 336 -5.86 4.54 6.97
CA ALA A 336 -5.19 5.27 5.88
C ALA A 336 -3.66 5.03 5.83
N ASN A 337 -3.12 4.31 6.80
CA ASN A 337 -1.72 3.94 6.93
C ASN A 337 -1.42 2.46 6.60
N MET A 338 -2.41 1.63 6.25
CA MET A 338 -2.16 0.25 5.82
C MET A 338 -1.43 0.23 4.46
N LYS A 339 -0.16 -0.16 4.48
CA LYS A 339 0.63 -0.42 3.27
C LYS A 339 0.45 -1.86 2.86
N TYR A 340 -0.21 -2.08 1.72
CA TYR A 340 -0.36 -3.40 1.11
C TYR A 340 0.94 -3.80 0.41
N GLY A 341 1.48 -4.98 0.74
CA GLY A 341 2.62 -5.61 0.07
C GLY A 341 2.21 -6.81 -0.79
N PHE A 342 2.98 -7.10 -1.83
CA PHE A 342 2.88 -8.37 -2.58
C PHE A 342 4.04 -9.27 -2.14
N GLY A 343 3.80 -10.57 -1.91
CA GLY A 343 4.82 -11.52 -1.44
C GLY A 343 4.44 -12.98 -1.66
N PHE A 344 5.18 -13.92 -1.08
CA PHE A 344 4.92 -15.38 -1.06
C PHE A 344 5.24 -15.90 0.34
N MET A 345 4.33 -16.65 0.97
CA MET A 345 4.58 -17.28 2.28
C MET A 345 4.79 -18.79 2.11
N GLY A 346 6.06 -19.18 2.02
CA GLY A 346 6.50 -20.57 2.12
C GLY A 346 7.92 -20.61 2.67
N VAL A 347 8.28 -21.69 3.38
CA VAL A 347 9.67 -21.94 3.78
C VAL A 347 10.52 -21.92 2.53
N ALA A 348 11.45 -20.97 2.46
CA ALA A 348 12.44 -20.88 1.41
C ALA A 348 13.25 -22.18 1.42
N TYR A 349 12.89 -23.13 0.55
CA TYR A 349 13.87 -24.05 0.05
C TYR A 349 14.81 -23.19 -0.79
N ASP A 350 16.04 -23.04 -0.32
CA ASP A 350 17.19 -22.64 -1.12
C ASP A 350 17.28 -23.64 -2.27
N ASP A 351 16.55 -23.39 -3.34
CA ASP A 351 17.00 -23.78 -4.66
C ASP A 351 17.89 -22.64 -5.17
N GLU A 352 18.98 -22.98 -5.83
CA GLU A 352 19.96 -22.05 -6.39
C GLU A 352 19.38 -21.26 -7.59
N ASN A 353 18.09 -20.89 -7.54
CA ASN A 353 17.37 -20.06 -8.50
C ASN A 353 16.43 -19.08 -7.77
N GLY A 354 17.00 -18.26 -6.90
CA GLY A 354 16.32 -17.06 -6.41
C GLY A 354 15.71 -16.27 -7.58
N ASN A 355 14.38 -16.11 -7.56
CA ASN A 355 13.53 -15.53 -8.60
C ASN A 355 13.50 -16.30 -9.94
N LYS A 356 12.44 -17.12 -10.12
CA LYS A 356 11.91 -17.39 -11.47
C LYS A 356 10.42 -17.01 -11.58
N PRO A 357 10.14 -15.79 -12.07
CA PRO A 357 8.82 -15.18 -12.21
C PRO A 357 8.02 -15.67 -13.44
N TYR A 358 8.10 -16.96 -13.77
CA TYR A 358 7.54 -17.49 -15.02
C TYR A 358 6.25 -18.25 -14.77
N VAL A 359 5.10 -17.68 -15.16
CA VAL A 359 4.09 -18.32 -16.06
C VAL A 359 2.83 -17.47 -16.32
N ASP A 360 2.87 -16.14 -16.16
CA ASP A 360 1.97 -15.29 -16.97
C ASP A 360 2.79 -14.75 -18.14
N GLU A 361 3.16 -15.67 -19.04
CA GLU A 361 2.99 -15.35 -20.44
C GLU A 361 1.54 -14.90 -20.56
N ALA A 362 1.30 -13.65 -20.96
CA ALA A 362 0.01 -13.32 -21.55
C ALA A 362 -0.15 -14.26 -22.75
N GLN A 363 -0.75 -15.43 -22.55
CA GLN A 363 -1.31 -16.19 -23.64
C GLN A 363 -2.45 -15.33 -24.16
N VAL A 364 -2.10 -14.53 -25.16
CA VAL A 364 -3.06 -13.94 -26.07
C VAL A 364 -3.66 -15.12 -26.82
N ASP A 365 -4.68 -15.74 -26.22
CA ASP A 365 -5.53 -16.65 -26.96
C ASP A 365 -6.39 -15.76 -27.87
N ILE A 366 -5.88 -15.53 -29.07
CA ILE A 366 -6.63 -14.99 -30.20
C ILE A 366 -7.37 -16.16 -30.83
N THR A 367 -8.27 -16.78 -30.08
CA THR A 367 -9.35 -17.57 -30.67
C THR A 367 -10.67 -17.01 -30.17
N SER A 368 -11.41 -16.43 -31.12
CA SER A 368 -12.76 -15.87 -31.00
C SER A 368 -12.93 -14.55 -30.22
N ILE A 369 -12.83 -13.45 -30.95
CA ILE A 369 -13.84 -12.38 -30.87
C ILE A 369 -14.17 -11.96 -32.31
N GLU A 370 -15.44 -12.12 -32.67
CA GLU A 370 -16.09 -11.78 -33.94
C GLU A 370 -16.12 -10.27 -34.24
#